data_AF-A0A932SQH0-F1
#
_entry.id   AF-A0A932SQH0-F1
#
_cell.length_a   1.000
_cell.length_b   1.000
_cell.length_c   1.000
_cell.angle_alpha   90.00
_cell.angle_beta   90.00
_cell.angle_gamma   90.00
#
_symmetry.space_group_name_H-M   'P 1'
#
loop_
_entity.id
_entity.type
_entity.pdbx_description
1 polymer ?
#
loop_
_entity_poly.entity_id
_entity_poly.type
_entity_poly.pdbx_seq_one_letter_code
_entity_poly.pdbx_strand_id
1 'polypeptide(L)'
;MDAPDGLRIVVPLVIFLLAGLRQSRDGRASLYFSTERWSYADAAVVLIVYTATGALLAGRPRDLRVGGLSFVAIADTLIVLVFLAILLRLRYRCRLSAVGMRKHSLYYAAWSLRGVSATVAIAGGLVILGYLLRGGSLWTLVGDSGPRSLGSVIEELVRWAPLWWLYLIVMAPFVEELIFRGLILPPLARRWGFTGAIALTAAMFASGHAYGAYPMLHVGASFSVALVYGQLYRRTRSIVPGLVFHATLNTVAISVQIAKRLDHPIVLVLWAAIGGALAFLPLRRLVRMLEPPDSRLRLGARASQRDDPLFGSIRYMGDRLMYWEGKAPLVPGAAPVDVLIDGTFDDDMAVQHEFGRSLRERWPDLRETIEQEFEKVRLRHDLDDVEHGPGLGGFTVASVSVPRAALDEADWDVSFHLPSAYRFLTVRMRGPQPIGMSGSGLPPRLLRSERV
;
A
#
# COMPACT_ATOMS: atom_id res chain seq x y z
N MET A 1 1.83 25.72 -24.12
CA MET A 1 0.39 25.53 -23.81
C MET A 1 0.32 24.90 -22.44
N ASP A 2 0.12 25.71 -21.41
CA ASP A 2 -0.13 25.19 -20.07
C ASP A 2 -1.48 24.48 -20.09
N ALA A 3 -1.52 23.21 -19.69
CA ALA A 3 -2.80 22.55 -19.44
C ALA A 3 -3.58 23.45 -18.45
N PRO A 4 -4.85 23.78 -18.72
CA PRO A 4 -5.63 24.61 -17.82
C PRO A 4 -5.59 23.97 -16.43
N ASP A 5 -5.29 24.76 -15.40
CA ASP A 5 -5.01 24.28 -14.03
C ASP A 5 -6.08 23.29 -13.50
N GLY A 6 -7.33 23.41 -13.97
CA GLY A 6 -8.43 22.49 -13.67
C GLY A 6 -8.22 21.05 -14.14
N LEU A 7 -7.50 20.80 -15.25
CA LEU A 7 -7.26 19.45 -15.75
C LEU A 7 -6.40 18.63 -14.77
N ARG A 8 -5.39 19.25 -14.14
CA ARG A 8 -4.49 18.59 -13.17
C ARG A 8 -5.24 18.12 -11.92
N ILE A 9 -6.28 18.85 -11.52
CA ILE A 9 -7.08 18.56 -10.32
C ILE A 9 -8.07 17.41 -10.58
N VAL A 10 -8.53 17.26 -11.82
CA VAL A 10 -9.57 16.30 -12.23
C VAL A 10 -9.00 14.98 -12.77
N VAL A 11 -7.84 14.99 -13.42
CA VAL A 11 -7.23 13.78 -14.00
C VAL A 11 -7.03 12.65 -12.98
N PRO A 12 -6.52 12.88 -11.75
CA PRO A 12 -6.43 11.84 -10.74
C PRO A 12 -7.78 11.18 -10.43
N LEU A 13 -8.84 11.97 -10.34
CA LEU A 13 -10.21 11.49 -10.11
C LEU A 13 -10.69 10.65 -11.30
N VAL A 14 -10.49 11.10 -12.53
CA VAL A 14 -10.88 10.35 -13.74
C VAL A 14 -10.14 9.02 -13.82
N ILE A 15 -8.81 9.02 -13.64
CA ILE A 15 -8.00 7.80 -13.61
C ILE A 15 -8.50 6.84 -12.55
N PHE A 16 -8.81 7.36 -11.36
CA PHE A 16 -9.39 6.56 -10.30
C PHE A 16 -10.69 5.93 -10.81
N LEU A 17 -11.73 6.72 -11.10
CA LEU A 17 -13.06 6.25 -11.50
C LEU A 17 -13.01 5.21 -12.63
N LEU A 18 -12.18 5.43 -13.66
CA LEU A 18 -11.99 4.47 -14.76
C LEU A 18 -11.41 3.14 -14.29
N ALA A 19 -10.48 3.15 -13.33
CA ALA A 19 -9.96 1.92 -12.73
C ALA A 19 -11.02 1.16 -11.90
N GLY A 20 -12.12 1.82 -11.54
CA GLY A 20 -13.28 1.25 -10.88
C GLY A 20 -14.19 0.43 -11.81
N LEU A 21 -14.13 0.68 -13.13
CA LEU A 21 -14.89 -0.07 -14.14
C LEU A 21 -14.47 -1.55 -14.21
N ARG A 22 -13.23 -1.86 -13.82
CA ARG A 22 -12.76 -3.23 -13.70
C ARG A 22 -13.34 -3.88 -12.44
N GLN A 23 -13.99 -5.03 -12.61
CA GLN A 23 -14.44 -5.86 -11.50
C GLN A 23 -13.26 -6.28 -10.60
N SER A 24 -13.48 -6.43 -9.29
CA SER A 24 -12.39 -6.87 -8.42
C SER A 24 -11.96 -8.28 -8.83
N ARG A 25 -10.65 -8.46 -9.08
CA ARG A 25 -10.09 -9.78 -9.40
C ARG A 25 -10.31 -10.78 -8.28
N ASP A 26 -10.34 -10.29 -7.04
CA ASP A 26 -10.59 -11.10 -5.86
C ASP A 26 -11.86 -10.60 -5.18
N GLY A 27 -12.87 -11.45 -5.10
CA GLY A 27 -13.97 -11.32 -4.13
C GLY A 27 -13.53 -11.71 -2.70
N ARG A 28 -12.23 -11.77 -2.43
CA ARG A 28 -11.66 -12.15 -1.13
C ARG A 28 -11.16 -10.89 -0.43
N ALA A 29 -11.58 -10.71 0.82
CA ALA A 29 -10.97 -9.75 1.71
C ALA A 29 -9.51 -10.16 1.94
N SER A 30 -8.59 -9.66 1.11
CA SER A 30 -7.15 -9.83 1.33
C SER A 30 -6.83 -9.40 2.77
N LEU A 31 -6.29 -10.32 3.57
CA LEU A 31 -5.89 -10.09 4.98
C LEU A 31 -4.93 -8.91 5.13
N TYR A 32 -4.23 -8.56 4.03
CA TYR A 32 -3.40 -7.38 3.97
C TYR A 32 -4.21 -6.12 4.33
N PHE A 33 -5.47 -6.06 3.90
CA PHE A 33 -6.39 -4.94 4.10
C PHE A 33 -7.45 -5.21 5.17
N SER A 34 -7.21 -6.13 6.11
CA SER A 34 -8.16 -6.43 7.19
C SER A 34 -8.51 -5.21 8.05
N THR A 35 -7.60 -4.23 8.10
CA THR A 35 -7.79 -2.93 8.75
C THR A 35 -8.30 -1.84 7.81
N GLU A 36 -8.03 -1.93 6.51
CA GLU A 36 -8.39 -0.97 5.46
C GLU A 36 -9.70 -1.38 4.77
N ARG A 37 -10.79 -1.36 5.55
CA ARG A 37 -12.10 -1.91 5.17
C ARG A 37 -12.92 -1.01 4.25
N TRP A 38 -12.48 0.22 3.98
CA TRP A 38 -13.25 1.16 3.16
C TRP A 38 -13.44 0.68 1.73
N SER A 39 -14.64 0.91 1.20
CA SER A 39 -14.98 0.50 -0.16
C SER A 39 -14.29 1.39 -1.19
N TYR A 40 -14.31 0.93 -2.43
CA TYR A 40 -13.86 1.75 -3.57
C TYR A 40 -14.70 3.02 -3.72
N ALA A 41 -16.01 2.95 -3.43
CA ALA A 41 -16.91 4.09 -3.48
C ALA A 41 -16.60 5.14 -2.40
N ASP A 42 -16.20 4.72 -1.19
CA ASP A 42 -15.79 5.65 -0.14
C ASP A 42 -14.53 6.43 -0.54
N ALA A 43 -13.54 5.73 -1.09
CA ALA A 43 -12.35 6.38 -1.63
C ALA A 43 -12.68 7.34 -2.78
N ALA A 44 -13.64 6.99 -3.64
CA ALA A 44 -14.10 7.87 -4.71
C ALA A 44 -14.76 9.14 -4.15
N VAL A 45 -15.63 9.01 -3.14
CA VAL A 45 -16.30 10.16 -2.52
C VAL A 45 -15.30 11.13 -1.89
N VAL A 46 -14.32 10.62 -1.14
CA VAL A 46 -13.28 11.49 -0.56
C VAL A 46 -12.44 12.15 -1.66
N LEU A 47 -12.11 11.43 -2.73
CA LEU A 47 -11.35 12.00 -3.85
C LEU A 47 -12.18 13.06 -4.61
N ILE A 48 -13.50 12.87 -4.74
CA ILE A 48 -14.41 13.88 -5.29
C ILE A 48 -14.42 15.12 -4.42
N VAL A 49 -14.53 14.98 -3.09
CA VAL A 49 -14.47 16.11 -2.16
C VAL A 49 -13.13 16.84 -2.31
N TYR A 50 -12.00 16.12 -2.28
CA TYR A 50 -10.67 16.67 -2.47
C TYR A 50 -10.51 17.43 -3.80
N THR A 51 -10.97 16.85 -4.90
CA THR A 51 -10.96 17.49 -6.22
C THR A 51 -11.88 18.70 -6.28
N ALA A 52 -13.09 18.62 -5.71
CA ALA A 52 -14.07 19.69 -5.75
C ALA A 52 -13.63 20.90 -4.91
N THR A 53 -13.13 20.66 -3.69
CA THR A 53 -12.63 21.74 -2.85
C THR A 53 -11.38 22.37 -3.46
N GLY A 54 -10.45 21.57 -3.98
CA GLY A 54 -9.30 22.08 -4.75
C GLY A 54 -9.70 22.93 -5.96
N ALA A 55 -10.70 22.51 -6.74
CA ALA A 55 -11.17 23.26 -7.91
C ALA A 55 -11.86 24.58 -7.53
N LEU A 56 -12.69 24.58 -6.49
CA LEU A 56 -13.32 25.79 -5.95
C LEU A 56 -12.30 26.84 -5.50
N LEU A 57 -11.15 26.38 -5.01
CA LEU A 57 -10.07 27.25 -4.55
C LEU A 57 -9.18 27.73 -5.69
N ALA A 58 -8.97 26.91 -6.72
CA ALA A 58 -8.27 27.29 -7.95
C ALA A 58 -9.03 28.35 -8.77
N GLY A 59 -10.36 28.42 -8.65
CA GLY A 59 -11.21 29.43 -9.30
C GLY A 59 -11.24 30.81 -8.64
N ARG A 60 -10.51 31.02 -7.54
CA ARG A 60 -10.42 32.33 -6.86
C ARG A 60 -9.48 33.29 -7.59
N PRO A 61 -9.70 34.61 -7.49
CA PRO A 61 -8.91 35.58 -8.24
C PRO A 61 -7.41 35.48 -7.87
N ARG A 62 -6.56 35.55 -8.91
CA ARG A 62 -5.10 35.37 -8.84
C ARG A 62 -4.36 36.52 -8.13
N ASP A 63 -5.10 37.49 -7.60
CA ASP A 63 -4.62 38.65 -6.87
C ASP A 63 -4.39 38.36 -5.38
N LEU A 64 -4.80 37.18 -4.90
CA LEU A 64 -4.49 36.71 -3.55
C LEU A 64 -2.98 36.66 -3.31
N ARG A 65 -2.53 37.51 -2.38
CA ARG A 65 -1.20 37.47 -1.77
C ARG A 65 -0.91 36.07 -1.19
N VAL A 66 0.36 35.63 -1.14
CA VAL A 66 0.74 34.27 -0.69
C VAL A 66 0.16 33.93 0.69
N GLY A 67 0.07 34.90 1.61
CA GLY A 67 -0.62 34.69 2.89
C GLY A 67 -2.07 34.22 2.74
N GLY A 68 -2.84 34.81 1.83
CA GLY A 68 -4.21 34.38 1.50
C GLY A 68 -4.26 32.99 0.87
N LEU A 69 -3.32 32.68 -0.03
CA LEU A 69 -3.18 31.34 -0.61
C LEU A 69 -2.89 30.26 0.45
N SER A 70 -2.05 30.57 1.44
CA SER A 70 -1.75 29.67 2.56
C SER A 70 -2.99 29.34 3.40
N PHE A 71 -3.77 30.35 3.79
CA PHE A 71 -5.00 30.11 4.57
C PHE A 71 -5.99 29.25 3.81
N VAL A 72 -6.13 29.52 2.52
CA VAL A 72 -7.01 28.76 1.63
C VAL A 72 -6.59 27.29 1.54
N ALA A 73 -5.31 27.04 1.29
CA ALA A 73 -4.78 25.68 1.17
C ALA A 73 -4.84 24.88 2.48
N ILE A 74 -4.60 25.56 3.62
CA ILE A 74 -4.75 24.94 4.95
C ILE A 74 -6.22 24.61 5.23
N ALA A 75 -7.14 25.55 4.97
CA ALA A 75 -8.56 25.32 5.17
C ALA A 75 -9.08 24.14 4.33
N ASP A 76 -8.66 24.05 3.07
CA ASP A 76 -8.94 22.91 2.18
C ASP A 76 -8.53 21.57 2.79
N THR A 77 -7.27 21.51 3.23
CA THR A 77 -6.68 20.34 3.86
C THR A 77 -7.48 19.91 5.08
N LEU A 78 -7.87 20.87 5.92
CA LEU A 78 -8.66 20.60 7.12
C LEU A 78 -10.06 20.10 6.79
N ILE A 79 -10.73 20.67 5.78
CA ILE A 79 -12.04 20.20 5.32
C ILE A 79 -11.97 18.73 4.89
N VAL A 80 -10.97 18.37 4.09
CA VAL A 80 -10.78 17.01 3.59
C VAL A 80 -10.46 16.05 4.74
N LEU A 81 -9.59 16.44 5.69
CA LEU A 81 -9.26 15.63 6.86
C LEU A 81 -10.46 15.42 7.79
N VAL A 82 -11.24 16.47 8.05
CA VAL A 82 -12.44 16.40 8.88
C VAL A 82 -13.49 15.51 8.21
N PHE A 83 -13.71 15.69 6.90
CA PHE A 83 -14.61 14.84 6.13
C PHE A 83 -14.21 13.36 6.19
N LEU A 84 -12.93 13.07 5.93
CA LEU A 84 -12.39 11.71 6.02
C LEU A 84 -12.53 11.13 7.44
N ALA A 85 -12.22 11.92 8.48
CA ALA A 85 -12.36 11.49 9.87
C ALA A 85 -13.83 11.18 10.24
N ILE A 86 -14.78 12.02 9.80
CA ILE A 86 -16.22 11.79 10.00
C ILE A 86 -16.65 10.52 9.28
N LEU A 87 -16.28 10.33 8.01
CA LEU A 87 -16.60 9.14 7.23
C LEU A 87 -16.09 7.87 7.93
N LEU A 88 -14.82 7.86 8.36
CA LEU A 88 -14.23 6.73 9.07
C LEU A 88 -14.90 6.47 10.42
N ARG A 89 -15.25 7.52 11.16
CA ARG A 89 -15.88 7.39 12.48
C ARG A 89 -17.30 6.86 12.38
N LEU A 90 -18.10 7.39 11.44
CA LEU A 90 -19.51 7.04 11.29
C LEU A 90 -19.71 5.69 10.59
N ARG A 91 -18.97 5.43 9.50
CA ARG A 91 -19.15 4.23 8.69
C ARG A 91 -18.31 3.04 9.15
N TYR A 92 -17.10 3.29 9.64
CA TYR A 92 -16.12 2.23 9.96
C TYR A 92 -15.78 2.14 11.46
N ARG A 93 -16.32 3.04 12.28
CA ARG A 93 -16.05 3.14 13.73
C ARG A 93 -14.56 3.18 14.08
N CYS A 94 -13.73 3.70 13.18
CA CYS A 94 -12.28 3.78 13.35
C CYS A 94 -11.78 5.23 13.39
N ARG A 95 -10.54 5.40 13.87
CA ARG A 95 -9.85 6.70 13.92
C ARG A 95 -9.11 6.96 12.61
N LEU A 96 -8.75 8.21 12.33
CA LEU A 96 -7.96 8.60 11.16
C LEU A 96 -6.63 7.82 11.04
N SER A 97 -6.05 7.39 12.17
CA SER A 97 -4.86 6.55 12.21
C SER A 97 -5.04 5.18 11.53
N ALA A 98 -6.26 4.70 11.35
CA ALA A 98 -6.53 3.45 10.64
C ALA A 98 -6.08 3.49 9.16
N VAL A 99 -5.93 4.69 8.59
CA VAL A 99 -5.52 4.94 7.20
C VAL A 99 -3.99 4.86 7.03
N GLY A 100 -3.33 4.06 7.87
CA GLY A 100 -1.90 3.74 7.74
C GLY A 100 -0.97 4.37 8.77
N MET A 101 -1.46 4.91 9.90
CA MET A 101 -0.62 5.29 11.04
C MET A 101 -0.57 4.14 12.07
N ARG A 102 0.51 3.35 12.07
CA ARG A 102 0.64 2.10 12.84
C ARG A 102 1.45 2.25 14.15
N LYS A 103 1.42 1.22 15.01
CA LYS A 103 2.07 1.19 16.35
C LYS A 103 3.58 1.51 16.37
N HIS A 104 4.30 1.38 15.25
CA HIS A 104 5.75 1.68 15.17
C HIS A 104 6.07 2.93 14.33
N SER A 105 5.18 3.91 14.31
CA SER A 105 5.33 5.14 13.52
C SER A 105 6.65 5.88 13.82
N LEU A 106 7.09 5.94 15.09
CA LEU A 106 8.34 6.59 15.47
C LEU A 106 9.58 5.86 14.93
N TYR A 107 9.60 4.53 14.97
CA TYR A 107 10.67 3.72 14.35
C TYR A 107 10.73 3.98 12.85
N TYR A 108 9.58 3.90 12.17
CA TYR A 108 9.49 4.14 10.74
C TYR A 108 9.92 5.56 10.36
N ALA A 109 9.56 6.56 11.17
CA ALA A 109 10.01 7.93 10.96
C ALA A 109 11.53 8.05 11.08
N ALA A 110 12.13 7.50 12.15
CA ALA A 110 13.57 7.54 12.37
C ALA A 110 14.34 6.77 11.28
N TRP A 111 13.82 5.60 10.86
CA TRP A 111 14.41 4.75 9.82
C TRP A 111 14.39 5.45 8.46
N SER A 112 13.24 6.02 8.09
CA SER A 112 13.10 6.75 6.82
C SER A 112 13.90 8.03 6.81
N LEU A 113 13.91 8.78 7.92
CA LEU A 113 14.72 10.01 8.02
C LEU A 113 16.19 9.69 7.83
N ARG A 114 16.70 8.61 8.44
CA ARG A 114 18.09 8.16 8.25
C ARG A 114 18.38 7.83 6.79
N GLY A 115 17.51 7.06 6.15
CA GLY A 115 17.66 6.66 4.75
C GLY A 115 17.66 7.86 3.81
N VAL A 116 16.71 8.77 3.97
CA VAL A 116 16.59 9.97 3.13
C VAL A 116 17.74 10.93 3.38
N SER A 117 18.13 11.16 4.65
CA SER A 117 19.28 12.03 4.96
C SER A 117 20.57 11.54 4.32
N ALA A 118 20.78 10.21 4.22
CA ALA A 118 21.90 9.65 3.49
C ALA A 118 21.79 9.90 1.97
N THR A 119 20.61 9.69 1.38
CA THR A 119 20.37 10.00 -0.05
C THR A 119 20.58 11.48 -0.37
N VAL A 120 20.09 12.38 0.48
CA VAL A 120 20.26 13.83 0.35
C VAL A 120 21.72 14.23 0.48
N ALA A 121 22.47 13.64 1.41
CA ALA A 121 23.90 13.89 1.57
C ALA A 121 24.69 13.47 0.31
N ILE A 122 24.40 12.28 -0.23
CA ILE A 122 25.04 11.79 -1.46
C ILE A 122 24.68 12.67 -2.65
N ALA A 123 23.39 12.93 -2.87
CA ALA A 123 22.93 13.76 -3.98
C ALA A 123 23.49 15.20 -3.90
N GLY A 124 23.44 15.80 -2.72
CA GLY A 124 24.02 17.12 -2.46
C GLY A 124 25.53 17.15 -2.70
N GLY A 125 26.25 16.13 -2.22
CA GLY A 125 27.69 15.96 -2.47
C GLY A 125 28.03 15.85 -3.96
N LEU A 126 27.25 15.09 -4.74
CA LEU A 126 27.42 14.97 -6.19
C LEU A 126 27.15 16.29 -6.92
N VAL A 127 26.14 17.06 -6.50
CA VAL A 127 25.85 18.38 -7.04
C VAL A 127 26.99 19.36 -6.74
N ILE A 128 27.52 19.35 -5.53
CA ILE A 128 28.67 20.19 -5.13
C ILE A 128 29.91 19.80 -5.94
N LEU A 129 30.18 18.50 -6.10
CA LEU A 129 31.29 18.02 -6.91
C LEU A 129 31.15 18.48 -8.37
N GLY A 130 29.96 18.35 -8.96
CA GLY A 130 29.68 18.85 -10.31
C GLY A 130 29.87 20.37 -10.43
N TYR A 131 29.45 21.13 -9.42
CA TYR A 131 29.68 22.58 -9.35
C TYR A 131 31.19 22.91 -9.36
N LEU A 132 31.96 22.25 -8.51
CA LEU A 132 33.41 22.46 -8.40
C LEU A 132 34.14 22.07 -9.69
N LEU A 133 33.77 20.95 -10.31
CA LEU A 133 34.40 20.45 -11.54
C LEU A 133 34.12 21.33 -12.76
N ARG A 134 33.00 22.06 -12.79
CA ARG A 134 32.56 22.87 -13.94
C ARG A 134 32.94 24.35 -13.84
N GLY A 135 33.69 24.75 -12.81
CA GLY A 135 34.18 26.12 -12.67
C GLY A 135 33.09 27.17 -12.37
N GLY A 136 31.93 26.77 -11.83
CA GLY A 136 31.03 27.71 -11.13
C GLY A 136 29.64 28.01 -11.71
N SER A 137 29.11 27.32 -12.72
CA SER A 137 27.70 27.55 -13.12
C SER A 137 26.88 26.26 -13.31
N LEU A 138 26.26 25.81 -12.21
CA LEU A 138 25.30 24.70 -12.19
C LEU A 138 23.97 25.05 -12.89
N TRP A 139 23.76 26.34 -13.19
CA TRP A 139 22.46 26.94 -13.52
C TRP A 139 22.09 26.91 -15.00
N THR A 140 23.03 26.56 -15.89
CA THR A 140 22.79 26.44 -17.34
C THR A 140 21.73 25.39 -17.70
N LEU A 141 21.40 24.47 -16.78
CA LEU A 141 20.35 23.46 -16.93
C LEU A 141 19.00 23.86 -16.32
N VAL A 142 18.93 24.96 -15.57
CA VAL A 142 17.79 25.23 -14.67
C VAL A 142 17.19 26.64 -14.82
N GLY A 143 17.75 27.45 -15.71
CA GLY A 143 17.25 28.79 -16.06
C GLY A 143 17.79 29.89 -15.14
N ASP A 144 18.15 31.03 -15.74
CA ASP A 144 18.66 32.21 -15.04
C ASP A 144 17.54 32.92 -14.28
N SER A 145 17.68 33.03 -12.95
CA SER A 145 16.82 33.88 -12.12
C SER A 145 17.48 35.20 -11.68
N GLY A 146 18.76 35.40 -12.02
CA GLY A 146 19.56 36.55 -11.57
C GLY A 146 19.87 36.53 -10.06
N PRO A 147 21.06 36.95 -9.62
CA PRO A 147 21.42 36.94 -8.22
C PRO A 147 20.62 38.00 -7.43
N ARG A 148 19.94 37.58 -6.36
CA ARG A 148 19.33 38.48 -5.37
C ARG A 148 20.17 38.50 -4.09
N SER A 149 20.16 39.64 -3.38
CA SER A 149 20.84 39.74 -2.08
C SER A 149 20.20 38.82 -1.03
N LEU A 150 21.01 38.25 -0.13
CA LEU A 150 20.52 37.39 0.96
C LEU A 150 19.41 38.06 1.78
N GLY A 151 19.54 39.37 2.04
CA GLY A 151 18.52 40.14 2.75
C GLY A 151 17.17 40.17 2.04
N SER A 152 17.15 40.38 0.72
CA SER A 152 15.90 40.39 -0.05
C SER A 152 15.22 39.02 -0.14
N VAL A 153 16.01 37.93 -0.19
CA VAL A 153 15.49 36.56 -0.14
C VAL A 153 14.94 36.26 1.26
N ILE A 154 15.66 36.60 2.33
CA ILE A 154 15.18 36.43 3.71
C ILE A 154 13.89 37.22 3.93
N GLU A 155 13.83 38.47 3.48
CA GLU A 155 12.63 39.30 3.59
C GLU A 155 11.45 38.64 2.85
N GLU A 156 11.68 38.08 1.65
CA GLU A 156 10.67 37.34 0.91
C GLU A 156 10.24 36.03 1.61
N LEU A 157 11.19 35.27 2.18
CA LEU A 157 10.94 34.04 2.95
C LEU A 157 10.11 34.32 4.21
N VAL A 158 10.38 35.45 4.89
CA VAL A 158 9.67 35.89 6.10
C VAL A 158 8.31 36.48 5.75
N ARG A 159 8.21 37.26 4.66
CA ARG A 159 7.00 37.97 4.23
C ARG A 159 5.93 37.07 3.63
N TRP A 160 6.30 35.94 3.03
CA TRP A 160 5.35 34.96 2.47
C TRP A 160 4.99 33.79 3.39
N ALA A 161 5.10 34.06 4.69
CA ALA A 161 4.45 33.39 5.79
C ALA A 161 4.96 31.95 6.05
N PRO A 162 5.50 31.67 7.25
CA PRO A 162 5.75 30.31 7.75
C PRO A 162 4.62 29.29 7.50
N LEU A 163 3.37 29.76 7.34
CA LEU A 163 2.21 28.97 6.98
C LEU A 163 2.30 28.32 5.59
N TRP A 164 2.87 28.99 4.59
CA TRP A 164 3.04 28.41 3.25
C TRP A 164 4.06 27.27 3.28
N TRP A 165 5.16 27.48 4.02
CA TRP A 165 6.18 26.46 4.24
C TRP A 165 5.64 25.26 5.02
N LEU A 166 4.89 25.53 6.10
CA LEU A 166 4.19 24.50 6.86
C LEU A 166 3.26 23.68 5.97
N TYR A 167 2.51 24.35 5.09
CA TYR A 167 1.64 23.66 4.14
C TYR A 167 2.44 22.76 3.19
N LEU A 168 3.42 23.31 2.47
CA LEU A 168 4.18 22.57 1.45
C LEU A 168 5.03 21.42 2.00
N ILE A 169 5.56 21.56 3.23
CA ILE A 169 6.47 20.57 3.82
C ILE A 169 5.72 19.54 4.65
N VAL A 170 4.63 19.93 5.30
CA VAL A 170 3.95 19.08 6.29
C VAL A 170 2.53 18.73 5.84
N MET A 171 1.66 19.73 5.65
CA MET A 171 0.23 19.45 5.49
C MET A 171 -0.11 18.81 4.14
N ALA A 172 0.45 19.31 3.04
CA ALA A 172 0.23 18.75 1.71
C ALA A 172 0.77 17.30 1.61
N PRO A 173 2.05 17.02 1.96
CA PRO A 173 2.55 15.64 1.99
C PRO A 173 1.73 14.72 2.89
N PHE A 174 1.26 15.22 4.04
CA PHE A 174 0.44 14.44 4.97
C PHE A 174 -0.88 14.02 4.35
N VAL A 175 -1.65 14.95 3.79
CA VAL A 175 -2.94 14.65 3.13
C VAL A 175 -2.74 13.78 1.90
N GLU A 176 -1.71 14.05 1.09
CA GLU A 176 -1.44 13.27 -0.11
C GLU A 176 -1.08 11.81 0.23
N GLU A 177 -0.23 11.56 1.22
CA GLU A 177 0.07 10.18 1.65
C GLU A 177 -1.16 9.48 2.25
N LEU A 178 -1.96 10.20 3.05
CA LEU A 178 -3.23 9.71 3.59
C LEU A 178 -4.19 9.30 2.47
N ILE A 179 -4.38 10.14 1.45
CA ILE A 179 -5.30 9.90 0.35
C ILE A 179 -4.75 8.80 -0.56
N PHE A 180 -3.54 8.96 -1.10
CA PHE A 180 -3.03 8.06 -2.14
C PHE A 180 -2.66 6.68 -1.60
N ARG A 181 -1.99 6.59 -0.44
CA ARG A 181 -1.44 5.32 0.08
C ARG A 181 -2.35 4.72 1.11
N GLY A 182 -2.85 5.55 2.01
CA GLY A 182 -3.78 5.13 3.02
C GLY A 182 -5.16 4.81 2.44
N LEU A 183 -5.80 5.73 1.72
CA LEU A 183 -7.21 5.57 1.32
C LEU A 183 -7.39 4.87 -0.03
N ILE A 184 -6.68 5.30 -1.07
CA ILE A 184 -6.89 4.90 -2.47
C ILE A 184 -6.20 3.59 -2.82
N LEU A 185 -4.96 3.38 -2.36
CA LEU A 185 -4.18 2.19 -2.68
C LEU A 185 -4.85 0.88 -2.24
N PRO A 186 -5.46 0.77 -1.03
CA PRO A 186 -6.11 -0.48 -0.61
C PRO A 186 -7.23 -0.99 -1.52
N PRO A 187 -8.28 -0.21 -1.84
CA PRO A 187 -9.33 -0.68 -2.73
C PRO A 187 -8.83 -0.93 -4.16
N LEU A 188 -7.80 -0.21 -4.62
CA LEU A 188 -7.15 -0.50 -5.91
C LEU A 188 -6.38 -1.81 -5.87
N ALA A 189 -5.66 -2.09 -4.79
CA ALA A 189 -4.88 -3.31 -4.67
C ALA A 189 -5.76 -4.55 -4.57
N ARG A 190 -6.95 -4.45 -3.96
CA ARG A 190 -7.97 -5.52 -4.02
C ARG A 190 -8.51 -5.78 -5.44
N ARG A 191 -8.42 -4.80 -6.35
CA ARG A 191 -8.92 -4.92 -7.73
C ARG A 191 -7.84 -5.28 -8.75
N TRP A 192 -6.67 -4.65 -8.63
CA TRP A 192 -5.58 -4.67 -9.61
C TRP A 192 -4.32 -5.38 -9.10
N GLY A 193 -4.34 -5.89 -7.87
CA GLY A 193 -3.14 -6.34 -7.16
C GLY A 193 -2.24 -5.19 -6.74
N PHE A 194 -1.25 -5.46 -5.88
CA PHE A 194 -0.34 -4.43 -5.36
C PHE A 194 0.43 -3.70 -6.46
N THR A 195 0.99 -4.43 -7.43
CA THR A 195 1.79 -3.82 -8.51
C THR A 195 0.95 -2.87 -9.35
N GLY A 196 -0.26 -3.29 -9.75
CA GLY A 196 -1.18 -2.45 -10.51
C GLY A 196 -1.65 -1.23 -9.71
N ALA A 197 -1.96 -1.42 -8.42
CA ALA A 197 -2.36 -0.31 -7.54
C ALA A 197 -1.24 0.72 -7.30
N ILE A 198 0.01 0.28 -7.12
CA ILE A 198 1.16 1.17 -6.98
C ILE A 198 1.38 1.95 -8.27
N ALA A 199 1.37 1.29 -9.43
CA ALA A 199 1.52 1.96 -10.72
C ALA A 199 0.41 2.99 -10.96
N LEU A 200 -0.84 2.64 -10.64
CA LEU A 200 -1.99 3.50 -10.86
C LEU A 200 -2.00 4.70 -9.91
N THR A 201 -1.74 4.50 -8.62
CA THR A 201 -1.61 5.60 -7.65
C THR A 201 -0.44 6.51 -7.97
N ALA A 202 0.67 5.96 -8.48
CA ALA A 202 1.79 6.76 -8.96
C ALA A 202 1.44 7.59 -10.21
N ALA A 203 0.68 7.03 -11.16
CA ALA A 203 0.19 7.76 -12.33
C ALA A 203 -0.77 8.89 -11.93
N MET A 204 -1.70 8.62 -11.01
CA MET A 204 -2.60 9.63 -10.46
C MET A 204 -1.81 10.76 -9.79
N PHE A 205 -0.86 10.43 -8.92
CA PHE A 205 -0.01 11.40 -8.23
C PHE A 205 0.80 12.26 -9.23
N ALA A 206 1.45 11.61 -10.20
CA ALA A 206 2.27 12.29 -11.21
C ALA A 206 1.45 13.24 -12.09
N SER A 207 0.21 12.87 -12.43
CA SER A 207 -0.67 13.72 -13.24
C SER A 207 -1.03 15.05 -12.59
N GLY A 208 -1.10 15.08 -11.24
CA GLY A 208 -1.29 16.32 -10.47
C GLY A 208 -0.06 17.23 -10.47
N HIS A 209 1.12 16.73 -10.87
CA HIS A 209 2.41 17.42 -10.78
C HIS A 209 2.94 17.94 -12.12
N ALA A 210 2.06 18.11 -13.13
CA ALA A 210 2.45 18.53 -14.47
C ALA A 210 2.66 20.05 -14.60
N TYR A 211 3.49 20.69 -13.76
CA TYR A 211 3.66 22.16 -13.68
C TYR A 211 5.08 22.65 -14.02
N GLY A 212 5.23 23.97 -14.17
CA GLY A 212 6.52 24.65 -14.41
C GLY A 212 6.99 24.60 -15.86
N ALA A 213 8.22 25.06 -16.10
CA ALA A 213 8.82 25.15 -17.44
C ALA A 213 9.10 23.78 -18.09
N TYR A 214 9.22 22.71 -17.29
CA TYR A 214 9.53 21.36 -17.74
C TYR A 214 8.50 20.34 -17.21
N PRO A 215 7.22 20.44 -17.59
CA PRO A 215 6.14 19.69 -16.97
C PRO A 215 6.31 18.17 -17.09
N MET A 216 6.84 17.67 -18.21
CA MET A 216 7.10 16.24 -18.40
C MET A 216 8.20 15.70 -17.49
N LEU A 217 9.23 16.51 -17.20
CA LEU A 217 10.28 16.14 -16.26
C LEU A 217 9.71 16.03 -14.84
N HIS A 218 8.84 16.97 -14.44
CA HIS A 218 8.14 16.91 -13.16
C HIS A 218 7.23 15.70 -13.06
N VAL A 219 6.45 15.37 -14.10
CA VAL A 219 5.62 14.16 -14.15
C VAL A 219 6.48 12.90 -13.98
N GLY A 220 7.58 12.76 -14.73
CA GLY A 220 8.47 11.60 -14.65
C GLY A 220 9.13 11.44 -13.27
N ALA A 221 9.57 12.55 -12.67
CA ALA A 221 10.14 12.57 -11.32
C ALA A 221 9.09 12.18 -10.26
N SER A 222 7.90 12.81 -10.31
CA SER A 222 6.80 12.52 -9.38
C SER A 222 6.30 11.09 -9.51
N PHE A 223 6.24 10.53 -10.72
CA PHE A 223 5.90 9.13 -10.94
C PHE A 223 6.91 8.19 -10.26
N SER A 224 8.20 8.41 -10.51
CA SER A 224 9.28 7.60 -9.95
C SER A 224 9.27 7.61 -8.41
N VAL A 225 9.10 8.79 -7.83
CA VAL A 225 9.02 8.97 -6.39
C VAL A 225 7.75 8.35 -5.81
N ALA A 226 6.62 8.48 -6.50
CA ALA A 226 5.36 7.90 -6.06
C ALA A 226 5.35 6.36 -6.08
N LEU A 227 6.10 5.72 -7.00
CA LEU A 227 6.37 4.28 -6.98
C LEU A 227 7.11 3.88 -5.71
N VAL A 228 8.12 4.65 -5.30
CA VAL A 228 8.86 4.42 -4.05
C VAL A 228 7.93 4.50 -2.85
N TYR A 229 7.06 5.50 -2.77
CA TYR A 229 6.10 5.64 -1.67
C TYR A 229 5.14 4.45 -1.59
N GLY A 230 4.58 4.03 -2.73
CA GLY A 230 3.73 2.84 -2.79
C GLY A 230 4.48 1.57 -2.36
N GLN A 231 5.75 1.43 -2.72
CA GLN A 231 6.59 0.30 -2.34
C GLN A 231 6.94 0.31 -0.85
N LEU A 232 7.18 1.48 -0.26
CA LEU A 232 7.38 1.66 1.17
C LEU A 232 6.11 1.31 1.95
N TYR A 233 4.95 1.79 1.49
CA TYR A 233 3.65 1.41 2.08
C TYR A 233 3.45 -0.10 2.00
N ARG A 234 3.72 -0.73 0.85
CA ARG A 234 3.60 -2.19 0.68
C ARG A 234 4.43 -2.97 1.71
N ARG A 235 5.64 -2.51 2.02
CA ARG A 235 6.55 -3.19 2.97
C ARG A 235 6.21 -2.91 4.44
N THR A 236 5.70 -1.72 4.74
CA THR A 236 5.59 -1.24 6.14
C THR A 236 4.15 -1.17 6.65
N ARG A 237 3.16 -1.24 5.74
CA ARG A 237 1.74 -0.94 6.01
C ARG A 237 1.53 0.38 6.73
N SER A 238 2.46 1.29 6.52
CA SER A 238 2.51 2.59 7.17
C SER A 238 2.71 3.66 6.13
N ILE A 239 1.99 4.76 6.26
CA ILE A 239 2.23 5.96 5.44
C ILE A 239 3.44 6.74 5.91
N VAL A 240 3.90 6.51 7.16
CA VAL A 240 4.96 7.31 7.79
C VAL A 240 6.27 7.29 7.01
N PRO A 241 6.76 6.14 6.48
CA PRO A 241 7.94 6.14 5.64
C PRO A 241 7.84 7.01 4.39
N GLY A 242 6.71 6.91 3.69
CA GLY A 242 6.42 7.72 2.51
C GLY A 242 6.34 9.20 2.87
N LEU A 243 5.63 9.54 3.94
CA LEU A 243 5.48 10.89 4.46
C LEU A 243 6.82 11.56 4.79
N VAL A 244 7.71 10.87 5.51
CA VAL A 244 9.03 11.41 5.83
C VAL A 244 9.87 11.63 4.58
N PHE A 245 9.83 10.68 3.64
CA PHE A 245 10.52 10.82 2.35
C PHE A 245 9.97 12.02 1.56
N HIS A 246 8.65 12.18 1.55
CA HIS A 246 7.94 13.24 0.85
C HIS A 246 8.21 14.63 1.43
N ALA A 247 8.04 14.80 2.74
CA ALA A 247 8.34 16.06 3.42
C ALA A 247 9.81 16.47 3.22
N THR A 248 10.74 15.50 3.23
CA THR A 248 12.15 15.78 3.01
C THR A 248 12.45 16.17 1.57
N LEU A 249 11.89 15.47 0.57
CA LEU A 249 12.04 15.87 -0.83
C LEU A 249 11.47 17.25 -1.11
N ASN A 250 10.31 17.60 -0.55
CA ASN A 250 9.76 18.94 -0.68
C ASN A 250 10.68 19.98 -0.06
N THR A 251 11.22 19.71 1.13
CA THR A 251 12.20 20.57 1.79
C THR A 251 13.44 20.79 0.93
N VAL A 252 13.97 19.73 0.31
CA VAL A 252 15.13 19.81 -0.60
C VAL A 252 14.79 20.61 -1.84
N ALA A 253 13.65 20.35 -2.49
CA ALA A 253 13.22 21.05 -3.70
C ALA A 253 13.04 22.55 -3.47
N ILE A 254 12.45 22.91 -2.33
CA ILE A 254 12.34 24.29 -1.83
C ILE A 254 13.72 24.92 -1.66
N SER A 255 14.63 24.20 -1.01
CA SER A 255 15.97 24.70 -0.71
C SER A 255 16.80 24.92 -1.97
N VAL A 256 16.62 24.07 -2.98
CA VAL A 256 17.18 24.26 -4.33
C VAL A 256 16.63 25.54 -4.97
N GLN A 257 15.35 25.86 -4.81
CA GLN A 257 14.79 27.12 -5.32
C GLN A 257 15.36 28.34 -4.59
N ILE A 258 15.60 28.25 -3.27
CA ILE A 258 16.26 29.32 -2.50
C ILE A 258 17.71 29.49 -2.98
N ALA A 259 18.46 28.40 -3.17
CA ALA A 259 19.82 28.42 -3.67
C ALA A 259 19.94 29.10 -5.05
N LYS A 260 18.98 28.85 -5.96
CA LYS A 260 18.88 29.52 -7.27
C LYS A 260 18.74 31.03 -7.14
N ARG A 261 17.85 31.49 -6.25
CA ARG A 261 17.59 32.93 -6.05
C ARG A 261 18.80 33.66 -5.46
N LEU A 262 19.59 32.95 -4.65
CA LEU A 262 20.83 33.47 -4.06
C LEU A 262 22.04 33.38 -5.00
N ASP A 263 21.91 32.66 -6.12
CA ASP A 263 23.03 32.30 -7.01
C ASP A 263 24.24 31.72 -6.26
N HIS A 264 23.99 30.95 -5.20
CA HIS A 264 25.05 30.41 -4.35
C HIS A 264 24.68 29.02 -3.82
N PRO A 265 25.58 28.02 -3.89
CA PRO A 265 25.30 26.66 -3.45
C PRO A 265 25.27 26.49 -1.92
N ILE A 266 25.34 27.56 -1.12
CA ILE A 266 25.58 27.48 0.33
C ILE A 266 24.46 26.70 1.03
N VAL A 267 23.22 26.89 0.59
CA VAL A 267 22.06 26.17 1.11
C VAL A 267 22.18 24.66 0.85
N LEU A 268 22.71 24.26 -0.31
CA LEU A 268 22.89 22.84 -0.67
C LEU A 268 24.04 22.20 0.12
N VAL A 269 25.11 22.95 0.38
CA VAL A 269 26.24 22.52 1.24
C VAL A 269 25.75 22.28 2.67
N LEU A 270 24.94 23.19 3.20
CA LEU A 270 24.34 23.04 4.54
C LEU A 270 23.46 21.79 4.62
N TRP A 271 22.62 21.52 3.61
CA TRP A 271 21.80 20.30 3.59
C TRP A 271 22.61 19.02 3.45
N ALA A 272 23.66 19.01 2.64
CA ALA A 272 24.55 17.85 2.51
C ALA A 272 25.26 17.55 3.85
N ALA A 273 25.73 18.60 4.54
CA ALA A 273 26.38 18.48 5.85
C ALA A 273 25.40 18.03 6.94
N ILE A 274 24.22 18.65 7.04
CA ILE A 274 23.18 18.29 8.02
C ILE A 274 22.68 16.86 7.76
N GLY A 275 22.39 16.51 6.50
CA GLY A 275 21.96 15.16 6.11
C GLY A 275 23.01 14.11 6.47
N GLY A 276 24.29 14.37 6.19
CA GLY A 276 25.39 13.49 6.57
C GLY A 276 25.50 13.32 8.08
N ALA A 277 25.44 14.42 8.83
CA ALA A 277 25.50 14.41 10.30
C ALA A 277 24.34 13.63 10.94
N LEU A 278 23.11 13.83 10.46
CA LEU A 278 21.92 13.13 10.94
C LEU A 278 21.97 11.63 10.62
N ALA A 279 22.45 11.26 9.43
CA ALA A 279 22.47 9.87 8.97
C ALA A 279 23.46 8.95 9.72
N PHE A 280 24.59 9.49 10.19
CA PHE A 280 25.72 8.67 10.64
C PHE A 280 25.68 8.22 12.10
N LEU A 281 25.30 9.08 13.05
CA LEU A 281 25.34 8.74 14.49
C LEU A 281 23.98 8.82 15.22
N PRO A 282 23.30 9.99 15.28
CA PRO A 282 22.13 10.16 16.13
C PRO A 282 20.95 9.30 15.67
N LEU A 283 20.63 9.31 14.37
CA LEU A 283 19.54 8.49 13.84
C LEU A 283 19.89 7.00 13.81
N ARG A 284 21.16 6.63 13.62
CA ARG A 284 21.57 5.21 13.70
C ARG A 284 21.39 4.64 15.11
N ARG A 285 21.62 5.44 16.15
CA ARG A 285 21.34 5.05 17.54
C ARG A 285 19.84 5.01 17.81
N LEU A 286 19.11 6.05 17.41
CA LEU A 286 17.65 6.13 17.59
C LEU A 286 16.90 4.99 16.89
N VAL A 287 17.26 4.68 15.63
CA VAL A 287 16.67 3.55 14.88
C VAL A 287 16.88 2.23 15.62
N ARG A 288 18.08 2.00 16.17
CA ARG A 288 18.37 0.78 16.97
C ARG A 288 17.61 0.74 18.29
N MET A 289 17.37 1.89 18.93
CA MET A 289 16.58 1.98 20.17
C MET A 289 15.09 1.75 19.93
N LEU A 290 14.57 2.25 18.81
CA LEU A 290 13.16 2.14 18.45
C LEU A 290 12.84 0.85 17.68
N GLU A 291 13.88 0.08 17.31
CA GLU A 291 13.77 -1.14 16.51
C GLU A 291 12.84 -2.15 17.21
N PRO A 292 11.66 -2.46 16.64
CA PRO A 292 10.80 -3.49 17.21
C PRO A 292 11.53 -4.83 17.25
N PRO A 293 11.37 -5.66 18.30
CA PRO A 293 11.95 -7.00 18.38
C PRO A 293 11.72 -7.83 17.10
N ASP A 294 10.53 -7.67 16.50
CA ASP A 294 10.08 -8.40 15.31
C ASP A 294 10.61 -7.83 13.97
N SER A 295 11.18 -6.61 13.97
CA SER A 295 11.60 -5.92 12.73
C SER A 295 12.86 -6.50 12.08
N ARG A 296 13.68 -7.22 12.86
CA ARG A 296 14.84 -8.00 12.35
C ARG A 296 14.43 -9.08 11.35
N LEU A 297 13.17 -9.52 11.38
CA LEU A 297 12.61 -10.57 10.53
C LEU A 297 12.01 -10.03 9.22
N ARG A 298 11.69 -8.73 9.13
CA ARG A 298 10.94 -8.12 8.00
C ARG A 298 11.81 -7.56 6.86
N LEU A 299 13.08 -7.25 7.13
CA LEU A 299 14.00 -6.65 6.13
C LEU A 299 14.94 -7.65 5.45
N GLY A 300 14.80 -8.94 5.77
CA GLY A 300 15.63 -10.01 5.23
C GLY A 300 15.00 -11.39 5.35
N ALA A 301 13.68 -11.51 5.13
CA ALA A 301 12.96 -12.78 5.17
C ALA A 301 13.50 -13.74 4.09
N ARG A 302 14.60 -14.43 4.40
CA ARG A 302 14.82 -15.80 3.93
C ARG A 302 13.59 -16.60 4.33
N ALA A 303 13.11 -17.47 3.44
CA ALA A 303 11.98 -18.35 3.68
C ALA A 303 12.05 -18.92 5.10
N SER A 304 11.14 -18.47 5.96
CA SER A 304 11.12 -18.84 7.37
C SER A 304 10.15 -20.00 7.55
N GLN A 305 10.69 -21.10 8.05
CA GLN A 305 9.96 -22.31 8.41
C GLN A 305 9.75 -22.31 9.92
N ARG A 306 8.56 -22.70 10.37
CA ARG A 306 8.28 -22.95 11.79
C ARG A 306 7.51 -24.24 11.92
N ASP A 307 7.72 -24.94 13.03
CA ASP A 307 6.95 -26.11 13.38
C ASP A 307 5.79 -25.69 14.29
N ASP A 308 4.58 -26.06 13.88
CA ASP A 308 3.33 -25.74 14.54
C ASP A 308 2.69 -27.03 15.08
N PRO A 309 2.15 -27.02 16.31
CA PRO A 309 1.60 -28.23 16.93
C PRO A 309 0.38 -28.81 16.20
N LEU A 310 -0.38 -27.97 15.49
CA LEU A 310 -1.59 -28.37 14.78
C LEU A 310 -1.34 -28.55 13.28
N PHE A 311 -0.51 -27.68 12.70
CA PHE A 311 -0.28 -27.60 11.26
C PHE A 311 1.04 -28.23 10.80
N GLY A 312 1.85 -28.75 11.72
CA GLY A 312 3.14 -29.34 11.40
C GLY A 312 4.14 -28.29 10.91
N SER A 313 5.05 -28.70 10.02
CA SER A 313 6.06 -27.79 9.49
C SER A 313 5.46 -26.87 8.42
N ILE A 314 5.40 -25.58 8.72
CA ILE A 314 4.79 -24.56 7.87
C ILE A 314 5.80 -23.48 7.49
N ARG A 315 5.72 -23.02 6.24
CA ARG A 315 6.59 -22.01 5.64
C ARG A 315 5.82 -20.73 5.40
N TYR A 316 6.41 -19.61 5.78
CA TYR A 316 5.83 -18.30 5.48
C TYR A 316 6.06 -17.92 4.02
N MET A 317 4.99 -17.59 3.30
CA MET A 317 5.03 -17.22 1.89
C MET A 317 5.31 -15.74 1.64
N GLY A 318 5.69 -15.02 2.69
CA GLY A 318 6.16 -13.65 2.63
C GLY A 318 5.05 -12.62 2.69
N ASP A 319 5.44 -11.37 2.97
CA ASP A 319 4.53 -10.28 3.29
C ASP A 319 3.65 -9.81 2.10
N ARG A 320 3.96 -10.27 0.89
CA ARG A 320 3.13 -10.03 -0.30
C ARG A 320 1.89 -10.92 -0.31
N LEU A 321 2.03 -12.15 0.19
CA LEU A 321 1.03 -13.19 0.12
C LEU A 321 0.29 -13.37 1.45
N MET A 322 0.95 -13.11 2.59
CA MET A 322 0.34 -13.08 3.93
C MET A 322 -0.35 -14.39 4.31
N TYR A 323 0.28 -15.52 3.97
CA TYR A 323 -0.17 -16.83 4.39
C TYR A 323 1.03 -17.74 4.64
N TRP A 324 0.77 -18.81 5.37
CA TRP A 324 1.69 -19.91 5.63
C TRP A 324 1.24 -21.14 4.85
N GLU A 325 2.18 -21.89 4.29
CA GLU A 325 1.89 -23.16 3.62
C GLU A 325 2.54 -24.33 4.35
N GLY A 326 1.89 -25.48 4.36
CA GLY A 326 2.49 -26.72 4.84
C GLY A 326 1.57 -27.91 4.61
N LYS A 327 1.90 -29.03 5.26
CA LYS A 327 1.08 -30.24 5.22
C LYS A 327 0.63 -30.61 6.63
N ALA A 328 -0.68 -30.74 6.83
CA ALA A 328 -1.25 -30.98 8.14
C ALA A 328 -2.30 -32.10 8.12
N PRO A 329 -2.40 -32.90 9.19
CA PRO A 329 -3.45 -33.90 9.36
C PRO A 329 -4.75 -33.25 9.87
N LEU A 330 -5.31 -32.31 9.10
CA LEU A 330 -6.56 -31.62 9.46
C LEU A 330 -7.83 -32.40 9.11
N VAL A 331 -7.73 -33.39 8.22
CA VAL A 331 -8.87 -34.17 7.76
C VAL A 331 -8.78 -35.58 8.34
N PRO A 332 -9.69 -35.98 9.25
CA PRO A 332 -9.73 -37.33 9.79
C PRO A 332 -9.86 -38.37 8.68
N GLY A 333 -9.03 -39.42 8.73
CA GLY A 333 -9.04 -40.51 7.74
C GLY A 333 -8.35 -40.19 6.40
N ALA A 334 -7.78 -38.99 6.23
CA ALA A 334 -6.97 -38.64 5.06
C ALA A 334 -5.48 -38.58 5.39
N ALA A 335 -4.63 -38.74 4.37
CA ALA A 335 -3.21 -38.40 4.47
C ALA A 335 -3.05 -36.88 4.74
N PRO A 336 -1.89 -36.41 5.27
CA PRO A 336 -1.65 -34.99 5.49
C PRO A 336 -1.92 -34.16 4.23
N VAL A 337 -2.85 -33.20 4.34
CA VAL A 337 -3.32 -32.37 3.24
C VAL A 337 -2.55 -31.05 3.19
N ASP A 338 -2.46 -30.44 2.00
CA ASP A 338 -1.84 -29.11 1.88
C ASP A 338 -2.73 -28.07 2.60
N VAL A 339 -2.14 -27.27 3.50
CA VAL A 339 -2.84 -26.21 4.22
C VAL A 339 -2.35 -24.84 3.80
N LEU A 340 -3.28 -23.93 3.52
CA LEU A 340 -3.01 -22.52 3.26
C LEU A 340 -3.56 -21.69 4.42
N ILE A 341 -2.69 -21.33 5.35
CA ILE A 341 -3.07 -20.70 6.61
C ILE A 341 -2.89 -19.20 6.50
N ASP A 342 -4.00 -18.51 6.52
CA ASP A 342 -4.07 -17.06 6.50
C ASP A 342 -3.38 -16.49 7.74
N GLY A 343 -2.37 -15.64 7.55
CA GLY A 343 -1.67 -15.08 8.69
C GLY A 343 -0.42 -14.27 8.37
N THR A 344 -0.06 -13.42 9.33
CA THR A 344 1.20 -12.68 9.32
C THR A 344 2.33 -13.52 9.88
N PHE A 345 3.57 -13.07 9.68
CA PHE A 345 4.75 -13.75 10.21
C PHE A 345 4.72 -13.91 11.75
N ASP A 346 4.10 -12.96 12.46
CA ASP A 346 4.10 -12.90 13.92
C ASP A 346 2.80 -13.45 14.54
N ASP A 347 1.95 -14.11 13.75
CA ASP A 347 0.67 -14.63 14.26
C ASP A 347 0.89 -15.83 15.21
N ASP A 348 0.31 -15.71 16.41
CA ASP A 348 0.23 -16.76 17.44
C ASP A 348 -0.61 -17.98 17.04
N MET A 349 -1.31 -17.90 15.92
CA MET A 349 -2.19 -18.92 15.34
C MET A 349 -3.36 -19.34 16.21
N ALA A 350 -3.72 -18.59 17.27
CA ALA A 350 -4.76 -19.03 18.21
C ALA A 350 -6.12 -19.27 17.53
N VAL A 351 -6.54 -18.31 16.69
CA VAL A 351 -7.81 -18.39 15.93
C VAL A 351 -7.74 -19.47 14.85
N GLN A 352 -6.60 -19.61 14.18
CA GLN A 352 -6.39 -20.64 13.17
C GLN A 352 -6.39 -22.04 13.80
N HIS A 353 -5.83 -22.18 15.01
CA HIS A 353 -5.87 -23.44 15.75
C HIS A 353 -7.28 -23.80 16.18
N GLU A 354 -8.08 -22.81 16.60
CA GLU A 354 -9.49 -23.00 16.90
C GLU A 354 -10.28 -23.44 15.65
N PHE A 355 -10.05 -22.79 14.51
CA PHE A 355 -10.62 -23.20 13.23
C PHE A 355 -10.22 -24.64 12.88
N GLY A 356 -8.93 -24.98 12.94
CA GLY A 356 -8.42 -26.30 12.57
C GLY A 356 -8.90 -27.42 13.50
N ARG A 357 -9.09 -27.13 14.80
CA ARG A 357 -9.71 -28.07 15.75
C ARG A 357 -11.19 -28.27 15.45
N SER A 358 -11.94 -27.18 15.26
CA SER A 358 -13.36 -27.23 14.92
C SER A 358 -13.61 -27.96 13.60
N LEU A 359 -12.75 -27.75 12.60
CA LEU A 359 -12.79 -28.43 11.32
C LEU A 359 -12.61 -29.95 11.50
N ARG A 360 -11.64 -30.38 12.31
CA ARG A 360 -11.40 -31.81 12.59
C ARG A 360 -12.60 -32.47 13.28
N GLU A 361 -13.12 -31.82 14.30
CA GLU A 361 -14.24 -32.33 15.10
C GLU A 361 -15.52 -32.46 14.26
N ARG A 362 -15.80 -31.46 13.41
CA ARG A 362 -17.03 -31.38 12.60
C ARG A 362 -16.86 -31.92 11.19
N TRP A 363 -15.70 -32.52 10.88
CA TRP A 363 -15.42 -33.03 9.54
C TRP A 363 -16.47 -34.04 9.03
N PRO A 364 -16.98 -35.00 9.84
CA PRO A 364 -18.02 -35.92 9.37
C PRO A 364 -19.27 -35.22 8.84
N ASP A 365 -19.79 -34.23 9.57
CA ASP A 365 -20.98 -33.46 9.19
C ASP A 365 -20.71 -32.56 7.96
N LEU A 366 -19.54 -31.93 7.94
CA LEU A 366 -19.11 -31.10 6.81
C LEU A 366 -18.96 -31.93 5.54
N ARG A 367 -18.40 -33.14 5.68
CA ARG A 367 -18.22 -34.08 4.57
C ARG A 367 -19.56 -34.48 3.99
N GLU A 368 -20.55 -34.81 4.81
CA GLU A 368 -21.89 -35.15 4.34
C GLU A 368 -22.53 -33.98 3.56
N THR A 369 -22.40 -32.76 4.10
CA THR A 369 -22.93 -31.55 3.45
C THR A 369 -22.23 -31.28 2.12
N ILE A 370 -20.92 -31.49 2.05
CA ILE A 370 -20.13 -31.36 0.82
C ILE A 370 -20.57 -32.44 -0.19
N GLU A 371 -20.69 -33.70 0.23
CA GLU A 371 -21.15 -34.83 -0.61
C GLU A 371 -22.52 -34.55 -1.25
N GLN A 372 -23.46 -33.99 -0.49
CA GLN A 372 -24.77 -33.60 -1.02
C GLN A 372 -24.67 -32.55 -2.14
N GLU A 373 -23.76 -31.59 -2.04
CA GLU A 373 -23.52 -30.63 -3.12
C GLU A 373 -22.82 -31.27 -4.32
N PHE A 374 -21.92 -32.22 -4.10
CA PHE A 374 -21.26 -32.95 -5.18
C PHE A 374 -22.29 -33.73 -6.02
N GLU A 375 -23.25 -34.40 -5.39
CA GLU A 375 -24.33 -35.11 -6.11
C GLU A 375 -25.20 -34.14 -6.92
N LYS A 376 -25.49 -32.93 -6.39
CA LYS A 376 -26.21 -31.89 -7.14
C LYS A 376 -25.45 -31.42 -8.40
N VAL A 377 -24.12 -31.32 -8.33
CA VAL A 377 -23.27 -30.93 -9.45
C VAL A 377 -23.07 -32.07 -10.44
N ARG A 378 -22.92 -33.31 -9.96
CA ARG A 378 -22.82 -34.52 -10.78
C ARG A 378 -24.01 -34.63 -11.73
N LEU A 379 -25.22 -34.38 -11.23
CA LEU A 379 -26.45 -34.37 -12.02
C LEU A 379 -26.56 -33.22 -13.04
N ARG A 380 -25.76 -32.15 -12.91
CA ARG A 380 -25.84 -30.94 -13.77
C ARG A 380 -24.75 -30.84 -14.83
N HIS A 381 -23.63 -31.52 -14.67
CA HIS A 381 -22.40 -31.26 -15.44
C HIS A 381 -21.76 -32.48 -16.11
N ASP A 382 -22.47 -33.61 -16.25
CA ASP A 382 -22.00 -34.77 -17.03
C ASP A 382 -20.57 -35.18 -16.65
N LEU A 383 -20.31 -35.29 -15.35
CA LEU A 383 -19.05 -35.82 -14.83
C LEU A 383 -19.07 -37.36 -14.91
N ASP A 384 -19.26 -37.90 -16.12
CA ASP A 384 -19.41 -39.34 -16.38
C ASP A 384 -18.08 -40.12 -16.30
N ASP A 385 -16.94 -39.41 -16.32
CA ASP A 385 -15.59 -39.99 -16.30
C ASP A 385 -15.07 -40.36 -14.89
N VAL A 386 -15.91 -40.33 -13.86
CA VAL A 386 -15.54 -40.78 -12.50
C VAL A 386 -16.18 -42.15 -12.23
N GLU A 387 -15.34 -43.18 -12.07
CA GLU A 387 -15.79 -44.55 -11.76
C GLU A 387 -16.74 -44.58 -10.54
N HIS A 388 -18.02 -44.78 -10.84
CA HIS A 388 -19.10 -45.40 -10.09
C HIS A 388 -18.82 -45.79 -8.63
N GLY A 389 -19.00 -44.83 -7.72
CA GLY A 389 -19.28 -45.06 -6.30
C GLY A 389 -20.08 -43.89 -5.71
N PRO A 390 -20.99 -44.10 -4.74
CA PRO A 390 -21.74 -43.00 -4.11
C PRO A 390 -20.82 -42.08 -3.28
N GLY A 391 -21.11 -40.77 -3.27
CA GLY A 391 -20.43 -39.78 -2.42
C GLY A 391 -19.03 -39.36 -2.91
N LEU A 392 -18.11 -39.09 -1.99
CA LEU A 392 -16.71 -38.74 -2.32
C LEU A 392 -15.85 -39.96 -2.73
N GLY A 393 -16.46 -41.09 -3.10
CA GLY A 393 -15.75 -42.29 -3.53
C GLY A 393 -14.82 -42.00 -4.72
N GLY A 394 -13.51 -41.97 -4.47
CA GLY A 394 -12.48 -41.61 -5.46
C GLY A 394 -11.89 -40.20 -5.31
N PHE A 395 -12.56 -39.27 -4.62
CA PHE A 395 -12.05 -37.92 -4.37
C PHE A 395 -11.22 -37.88 -3.09
N THR A 396 -9.93 -37.53 -3.20
CA THR A 396 -9.07 -37.32 -2.04
C THR A 396 -8.93 -35.83 -1.75
N VAL A 397 -9.00 -35.43 -0.47
CA VAL A 397 -8.80 -34.02 -0.10
C VAL A 397 -7.36 -33.63 -0.44
N ALA A 398 -7.22 -32.60 -1.27
CA ALA A 398 -5.96 -32.07 -1.73
C ALA A 398 -5.45 -30.96 -0.82
N SER A 399 -6.31 -29.97 -0.56
CA SER A 399 -5.93 -28.80 0.22
C SER A 399 -7.08 -28.15 0.96
N VAL A 400 -6.78 -27.46 2.05
CA VAL A 400 -7.72 -26.67 2.85
C VAL A 400 -7.16 -25.28 3.11
N SER A 401 -7.98 -24.23 2.95
CA SER A 401 -7.64 -22.90 3.44
C SER A 401 -8.08 -22.72 4.89
N VAL A 402 -7.21 -22.09 5.70
CA VAL A 402 -7.42 -21.88 7.13
C VAL A 402 -7.43 -20.37 7.39
N PRO A 403 -8.61 -19.73 7.49
CA PRO A 403 -8.74 -18.28 7.67
C PRO A 403 -8.51 -17.83 9.13
N ARG A 404 -8.39 -16.51 9.32
CA ARG A 404 -8.34 -15.87 10.66
C ARG A 404 -9.74 -15.59 11.23
N ALA A 405 -10.60 -16.60 11.23
CA ALA A 405 -11.93 -16.52 11.80
C ALA A 405 -12.33 -17.90 12.35
N ALA A 406 -13.27 -17.90 13.30
CA ALA A 406 -13.91 -19.14 13.74
C ALA A 406 -14.64 -19.80 12.57
N LEU A 407 -14.75 -21.13 12.60
CA LEU A 407 -15.29 -21.91 11.47
C LEU A 407 -16.66 -21.42 11.02
N ASP A 408 -17.54 -21.06 11.94
CA ASP A 408 -18.92 -20.64 11.65
C ASP A 408 -19.05 -19.27 10.96
N GLU A 409 -18.03 -18.41 11.08
CA GLU A 409 -18.01 -17.06 10.50
C GLU A 409 -17.09 -16.97 9.27
N ALA A 410 -16.34 -18.03 9.00
CA ALA A 410 -15.29 -18.06 8.00
C ALA A 410 -15.81 -18.34 6.58
N ASP A 411 -15.32 -17.58 5.60
CA ASP A 411 -15.32 -18.02 4.20
C ASP A 411 -14.03 -18.80 3.93
N TRP A 412 -14.12 -20.09 3.59
CA TRP A 412 -12.97 -20.99 3.38
C TRP A 412 -13.16 -21.91 2.17
N ASP A 413 -12.08 -22.56 1.74
CA ASP A 413 -12.06 -23.42 0.56
C ASP A 413 -11.51 -24.80 0.95
N VAL A 414 -12.09 -25.84 0.36
CA VAL A 414 -11.54 -27.20 0.36
C VAL A 414 -11.46 -27.72 -1.06
N SER A 415 -10.31 -28.26 -1.43
CA SER A 415 -10.05 -28.78 -2.77
C SER A 415 -9.85 -30.29 -2.74
N PHE A 416 -10.28 -30.96 -3.80
CA PHE A 416 -10.22 -32.42 -3.97
C PHE A 416 -9.50 -32.78 -5.27
N HIS A 417 -8.70 -33.84 -5.23
CA HIS A 417 -8.12 -34.47 -6.41
C HIS A 417 -9.15 -35.34 -7.12
N LEU A 418 -9.20 -35.23 -8.46
CA LEU A 418 -9.99 -36.10 -9.33
C LEU A 418 -9.14 -37.30 -9.81
N PRO A 419 -9.67 -38.54 -9.83
CA PRO A 419 -8.94 -39.72 -10.30
C PRO A 419 -8.50 -39.68 -11.78
N SER A 420 -9.34 -39.14 -12.67
CA SER A 420 -9.21 -39.38 -14.13
C SER A 420 -8.54 -38.25 -14.93
N ALA A 421 -8.18 -37.13 -14.32
CA ALA A 421 -7.41 -36.08 -14.98
C ALA A 421 -6.74 -35.21 -13.92
N TYR A 422 -5.59 -34.59 -14.23
CA TYR A 422 -4.86 -33.60 -13.41
C TYR A 422 -5.70 -32.33 -13.09
N ARG A 423 -6.88 -32.49 -12.53
CA ARG A 423 -7.87 -31.46 -12.23
C ARG A 423 -8.16 -31.49 -10.74
N PHE A 424 -8.46 -30.32 -10.21
CA PHE A 424 -8.87 -30.11 -8.83
C PHE A 424 -10.28 -29.58 -8.85
N LEU A 425 -11.12 -30.11 -7.97
CA LEU A 425 -12.41 -29.49 -7.67
C LEU A 425 -12.28 -28.72 -6.37
N THR A 426 -12.65 -27.44 -6.36
CA THR A 426 -12.68 -26.64 -5.14
C THR A 426 -14.10 -26.31 -4.76
N VAL A 427 -14.44 -26.64 -3.51
CA VAL A 427 -15.69 -26.29 -2.87
C VAL A 427 -15.45 -25.07 -2.00
N ARG A 428 -16.30 -24.07 -2.17
CA ARG A 428 -16.28 -22.85 -1.37
C ARG A 428 -17.31 -22.95 -0.27
N MET A 429 -16.87 -22.65 0.94
CA MET A 429 -17.64 -22.77 2.17
C MET A 429 -17.83 -21.39 2.80
N ARG A 430 -19.00 -21.16 3.41
CA ARG A 430 -19.29 -20.06 4.34
C ARG A 430 -19.83 -20.66 5.62
N GLY A 431 -19.08 -20.54 6.70
CA GLY A 431 -19.40 -21.31 7.88
C GLY A 431 -19.29 -22.81 7.59
N PRO A 432 -20.25 -23.62 8.07
CA PRO A 432 -20.37 -25.02 7.70
C PRO A 432 -21.08 -25.27 6.36
N GLN A 433 -21.57 -24.23 5.68
CA GLN A 433 -22.42 -24.37 4.50
C GLN A 433 -21.64 -24.16 3.19
N PRO A 434 -21.77 -25.05 2.21
CA PRO A 434 -21.21 -24.84 0.87
C PRO A 434 -22.00 -23.76 0.12
N ILE A 435 -21.27 -22.88 -0.58
CA ILE A 435 -21.84 -21.73 -1.32
C ILE A 435 -21.53 -21.76 -2.82
N GLY A 436 -20.71 -22.71 -3.28
CA GLY A 436 -20.43 -22.92 -4.70
C GLY A 436 -19.24 -23.84 -4.95
N MET A 437 -19.13 -24.32 -6.19
CA MET A 437 -18.04 -25.19 -6.64
C MET A 437 -17.41 -24.69 -7.95
N SER A 438 -16.11 -24.92 -8.12
CA SER A 438 -15.40 -24.65 -9.37
C SER A 438 -14.39 -25.75 -9.69
N GLY A 439 -14.40 -26.24 -10.93
CA GLY A 439 -13.37 -27.15 -11.45
C GLY A 439 -12.22 -26.39 -12.09
N SER A 440 -10.98 -26.75 -11.77
CA SER A 440 -9.79 -26.13 -12.35
C SER A 440 -8.77 -27.18 -12.79
N GLY A 441 -8.21 -27.03 -14.00
CA GLY A 441 -7.29 -28.00 -14.61
C GLY A 441 -5.83 -28.00 -14.12
N LEU A 442 -5.54 -27.38 -12.98
CA LEU A 442 -4.19 -27.27 -12.40
C LEU A 442 -4.28 -27.30 -10.86
N PRO A 443 -3.21 -27.74 -10.15
CA PRO A 443 -3.15 -27.64 -8.71
C PRO A 443 -3.29 -26.19 -8.22
N PRO A 444 -3.87 -25.97 -7.02
CA PRO A 444 -3.92 -24.65 -6.42
C PRO A 444 -2.53 -23.99 -6.27
N ARG A 445 -1.45 -24.79 -6.30
CA ARG A 445 -0.06 -24.30 -6.32
C ARG A 445 0.32 -23.49 -7.58
N LEU A 446 -0.40 -23.64 -8.71
CA LEU A 446 -0.06 -22.95 -9.98
C LEU A 446 -1.16 -21.99 -10.48
N LEU A 447 -2.41 -22.13 -10.03
CA LEU A 447 -3.49 -21.22 -10.43
C LEU A 447 -3.42 -19.82 -9.78
N ARG A 448 -2.51 -19.60 -8.83
CA ARG A 448 -2.20 -18.26 -8.30
C ARG A 448 -0.99 -17.58 -8.95
N SER A 449 -0.20 -18.28 -9.78
CA SER A 449 0.96 -17.69 -10.47
C SER A 449 0.73 -17.41 -11.95
N GLU A 450 -0.26 -18.01 -12.60
CA GLU A 450 -0.62 -17.72 -13.99
C GLU A 450 -1.90 -16.88 -14.10
N ARG A 451 -1.80 -15.64 -13.63
CA ARG A 451 -2.40 -14.43 -14.24
C ARG A 451 -1.90 -13.21 -13.47
N VAL A 452 -0.72 -12.76 -13.94
CA VAL A 452 -0.03 -11.46 -13.76
C VAL A 452 1.11 -11.44 -12.73
#